data_AF-A0AAU6V179-F1
#
_entry.id   AF-A0AAU6V179-F1
#
_cell.length_a   1.000
_cell.length_b   1.000
_cell.length_c   1.000
_cell.angle_alpha   90.00
_cell.angle_beta   90.00
_cell.angle_gamma   90.00
#
_symmetry.space_group_name_H-M   'P 1'
#
loop_
_entity.id
_entity.type
_entity.pdbx_description
1 polymer ?
#
loop_
_entity_poly.entity_id
_entity_poly.type
_entity_poly.pdbx_seq_one_letter_code
_entity_poly.pdbx_strand_id
1 'polypeptide(L)'
;MMNKLILSLAILLSLPLAAAQPKGQRQDYKCLVETTRAAQEIIRVSWDPAKAELYQRQMPGMKLERIGNRGKRHYVREVFECVPREQAFRSDSGRQLDDSEAGLG
;
A
#
# COMPACT_ATOMS: atom_id res chain seq x y z
N MET A 1 -34.52 54.18 6.84
CA MET A 1 -34.74 52.87 6.20
C MET A 1 -33.43 52.09 6.22
N MET A 2 -33.55 50.79 6.49
CA MET A 2 -32.55 49.92 7.08
C MET A 2 -31.64 49.24 6.02
N ASN A 3 -30.33 49.31 6.27
CA ASN A 3 -29.30 48.28 6.11
C ASN A 3 -29.23 47.43 4.83
N LYS A 4 -28.12 47.54 4.08
CA LYS A 4 -27.57 46.46 3.23
C LYS A 4 -26.03 46.49 3.20
N LEU A 5 -25.41 46.59 4.38
CA LEU A 5 -24.08 46.01 4.58
C LEU A 5 -24.29 44.55 4.97
N ILE A 6 -23.35 43.67 4.61
CA ILE A 6 -23.31 42.20 4.80
C ILE A 6 -23.58 41.45 3.50
N LEU A 7 -22.52 41.20 2.72
CA LEU A 7 -22.42 40.05 1.80
C LEU A 7 -20.97 39.81 1.35
N SER A 8 -20.02 39.89 2.29
CA SER A 8 -18.60 39.64 2.00
C SER A 8 -17.90 38.97 3.17
N LEU A 9 -18.38 37.78 3.57
CA LEU A 9 -17.71 36.95 4.58
C LEU A 9 -18.01 35.46 4.41
N ALA A 10 -17.74 34.88 3.24
CA ALA A 10 -17.97 33.44 3.00
C ALA A 10 -16.86 32.76 2.18
N ILE A 11 -15.60 33.19 2.33
CA ILE A 11 -14.45 32.51 1.69
C ILE A 11 -13.39 32.28 2.77
N LEU A 12 -13.64 31.37 3.72
CA LEU A 12 -12.65 31.04 4.76
C LEU A 12 -12.87 29.65 5.36
N LEU A 13 -13.29 28.64 4.59
CA LEU A 13 -13.35 27.26 5.09
C LEU A 13 -13.23 26.23 3.96
N SER A 14 -12.05 26.16 3.35
CA SER A 14 -11.64 24.97 2.61
C SER A 14 -10.19 24.63 2.98
N LEU A 15 -9.94 24.40 4.28
CA LEU A 15 -8.78 23.60 4.67
C LEU A 15 -9.13 22.14 4.35
N PRO A 16 -8.34 21.44 3.52
CA PRO A 16 -8.49 20.01 3.41
C PRO A 16 -8.18 19.42 4.79
N LEU A 17 -9.19 18.79 5.40
CA LEU A 17 -9.04 18.05 6.63
C LEU A 17 -8.14 16.85 6.31
N ALA A 18 -6.83 17.01 6.49
CA ALA A 18 -5.90 15.90 6.44
C ALA A 18 -6.29 14.99 7.61
N ALA A 19 -7.06 13.94 7.33
CA ALA A 19 -7.49 12.96 8.32
C ALA A 19 -6.25 12.33 8.93
N ALA A 20 -5.88 12.78 10.13
CA ALA A 20 -4.82 12.17 10.92
C ALA A 20 -5.25 10.73 11.21
N GLN A 21 -4.56 9.76 10.60
CA GLN A 21 -4.80 8.35 10.89
C GLN A 21 -4.52 8.11 12.38
N PRO A 22 -5.44 7.51 13.15
CA PRO A 22 -5.23 7.23 14.56
C PRO A 22 -3.97 6.36 14.75
N LYS A 23 -3.15 6.71 15.74
CA LYS A 23 -1.94 5.96 16.08
C LYS A 23 -2.30 4.50 16.34
N GLY A 24 -1.72 3.59 15.55
CA GLY A 24 -1.96 2.14 15.64
C GLY A 24 -2.85 1.56 14.54
N GLN A 25 -3.48 2.38 13.69
CA GLN A 25 -4.20 1.86 12.52
C GLN A 25 -3.20 1.37 11.48
N ARG A 26 -3.17 0.05 11.27
CA ARG A 26 -2.40 -0.57 10.18
C ARG A 26 -3.22 -0.51 8.89
N GLN A 27 -2.53 -0.45 7.78
CA GLN A 27 -3.09 -0.51 6.44
C GLN A 27 -2.49 -1.69 5.69
N ASP A 28 -3.33 -2.37 4.92
CA ASP A 28 -2.91 -3.50 4.10
C ASP A 28 -2.36 -2.99 2.76
N TYR A 29 -1.21 -3.55 2.39
CA TYR A 29 -0.52 -3.32 1.14
C TYR A 29 -0.34 -4.64 0.41
N LYS A 30 -0.32 -4.56 -0.91
CA LYS A 30 0.14 -5.62 -1.80
C LYS A 30 1.41 -5.14 -2.50
N CYS A 31 2.41 -6.01 -2.56
CA CYS A 31 3.70 -5.71 -3.12
C CYS A 31 4.06 -6.72 -4.21
N LEU A 32 4.41 -6.21 -5.39
CA LEU A 32 5.00 -7.01 -6.47
C LEU A 32 6.49 -7.15 -6.19
N VAL A 33 6.96 -8.38 -6.03
CA VAL A 33 8.34 -8.68 -5.61
C VAL A 33 8.98 -9.76 -6.47
N GLU A 34 10.30 -9.71 -6.60
CA GLU A 34 11.10 -10.89 -6.96
C GLU A 34 11.47 -11.63 -5.67
N THR A 35 11.42 -12.96 -5.70
CA THR A 35 11.93 -13.79 -4.62
C THR A 35 12.93 -14.81 -5.11
N THR A 36 13.57 -15.51 -4.18
CA THR A 36 14.44 -16.65 -4.52
C THR A 36 13.72 -17.81 -5.21
N ARG A 37 12.39 -17.74 -5.39
CA ARG A 37 11.59 -18.81 -6.00
C ARG A 37 10.77 -18.38 -7.21
N ALA A 38 10.44 -17.10 -7.32
CA ALA A 38 9.62 -16.57 -8.41
C ALA A 38 10.22 -15.25 -8.90
N ALA A 39 10.26 -15.07 -10.22
CA ALA A 39 10.68 -13.81 -10.84
C ALA A 39 9.73 -12.66 -10.47
N GLN A 40 8.43 -12.96 -10.36
CA GLN A 40 7.40 -12.04 -9.90
C GLN A 40 6.38 -12.82 -9.07
N GLU A 41 6.09 -12.34 -7.86
CA GLU A 41 4.94 -12.77 -7.06
C GLU A 41 4.36 -11.59 -6.28
N ILE A 42 3.08 -11.67 -5.93
CA ILE A 42 2.43 -10.68 -5.07
C ILE A 42 2.48 -11.20 -3.63
N ILE A 43 3.00 -10.37 -2.73
CA ILE A 43 2.89 -10.62 -1.29
C ILE A 43 2.00 -9.57 -0.64
N ARG A 44 1.33 -9.96 0.44
CA ARG A 44 0.44 -9.10 1.22
C ARG A 44 1.06 -8.83 2.58
N VAL A 45 1.08 -7.57 2.98
CA VAL A 45 1.65 -7.10 4.24
C VAL A 45 0.72 -6.08 4.85
N SER A 46 0.72 -5.97 6.17
CA SER A 46 -0.03 -4.94 6.89
C SER A 46 0.97 -4.08 7.62
N TRP A 47 0.94 -2.76 7.46
CA TRP A 47 1.95 -1.84 8.00
C TRP A 47 1.33 -0.60 8.61
N ASP A 48 2.07 0.07 9.49
CA ASP A 48 1.81 1.46 9.83
C ASP A 48 2.06 2.33 8.57
N PRO A 49 1.05 3.05 8.04
CA PRO A 49 1.19 3.86 6.83
C PRO A 49 2.34 4.87 6.93
N ALA A 50 2.59 5.43 8.11
CA ALA A 50 3.66 6.41 8.33
C ALA A 50 5.07 5.80 8.19
N LYS A 51 5.17 4.47 8.20
CA LYS A 51 6.43 3.72 8.09
C LYS A 51 6.47 2.83 6.85
N ALA A 52 5.44 2.85 6.00
CA ALA A 52 5.33 1.94 4.85
C ALA A 52 6.54 2.06 3.90
N GLU A 53 6.98 3.27 3.58
CA GLU A 53 8.16 3.50 2.74
C GLU A 53 9.45 2.95 3.37
N LEU A 54 9.60 3.08 4.69
CA LEU A 54 10.73 2.50 5.42
C LEU A 54 10.70 0.97 5.34
N TYR A 55 9.54 0.36 5.60
CA TYR A 55 9.41 -1.10 5.57
C TYR A 55 9.62 -1.65 4.16
N GLN A 56 9.11 -0.99 3.12
CA GLN A 56 9.35 -1.35 1.74
C GLN A 56 10.86 -1.38 1.41
N ARG A 57 11.63 -0.38 1.85
CA ARG A 57 13.10 -0.36 1.66
C ARG A 57 13.82 -1.48 2.40
N GLN A 58 13.25 -1.96 3.50
CA GLN A 58 13.83 -3.05 4.31
C GLN A 58 13.43 -4.45 3.81
N MET A 59 12.50 -4.55 2.87
CA MET A 59 12.02 -5.84 2.37
C MET A 59 13.07 -6.70 1.69
N PRO A 60 13.99 -6.19 0.84
CA PRO A 60 15.03 -7.01 0.25
C PRO A 60 15.84 -7.76 1.32
N GLY A 61 15.96 -9.07 1.15
CA GLY A 61 16.59 -9.98 2.12
C GLY A 61 15.66 -10.50 3.22
N MET A 62 14.43 -10.00 3.35
CA MET A 62 13.45 -10.54 4.29
C MET A 62 13.02 -11.95 3.91
N LYS A 63 12.93 -12.82 4.92
CA LYS A 63 12.46 -14.20 4.78
C LYS A 63 10.93 -14.24 4.71
N LEU A 64 10.39 -14.93 3.71
CA LEU A 64 8.97 -15.18 3.57
C LEU A 64 8.62 -16.52 4.24
N GLU A 65 7.88 -16.45 5.34
CA GLU A 65 7.44 -17.62 6.09
C GLU A 65 6.13 -18.14 5.51
N ARG A 66 6.20 -19.03 4.51
CA ARG A 66 5.02 -19.73 3.96
C ARG A 66 4.81 -21.05 4.71
N ILE A 67 3.56 -21.38 5.07
CA ILE A 67 3.18 -22.70 5.60
C ILE A 67 3.65 -23.76 4.59
N GLY A 68 4.45 -24.72 5.06
CA GLY A 68 5.05 -25.77 4.21
C GLY A 68 6.51 -25.53 3.78
N ASN A 69 7.12 -24.40 4.13
CA ASN A 69 8.56 -24.16 3.92
C ASN A 69 9.43 -24.94 4.93
N ARG A 70 9.48 -26.26 4.78
CA ARG A 70 10.47 -27.13 5.46
C ARG A 70 11.88 -26.78 4.98
N GLY A 71 12.51 -25.78 5.60
CA GLY A 71 13.95 -25.47 5.46
C GLY A 71 14.42 -24.81 4.17
N LYS A 72 13.56 -24.59 3.17
CA LYS A 72 13.96 -23.95 1.90
C LYS A 72 13.96 -22.42 1.99
N ARG A 73 15.13 -21.82 1.74
CA ARG A 73 15.38 -20.38 1.61
C ARG A 73 14.35 -19.71 0.67
N HIS A 74 13.45 -18.90 1.23
CA HIS A 74 12.48 -18.09 0.48
C HIS A 74 12.63 -16.67 0.97
N TYR A 75 13.30 -15.84 0.19
CA TYR A 75 13.58 -14.45 0.54
C TYR A 75 13.14 -13.53 -0.57
N VAL A 76 12.76 -12.31 -0.20
CA VAL A 76 12.58 -11.21 -1.14
C VAL A 76 13.95 -10.81 -1.69
N ARG A 77 14.08 -10.71 -3.01
CA ARG A 77 15.27 -10.20 -3.69
C ARG A 77 15.11 -8.73 -4.03
N GLU A 78 13.96 -8.38 -4.59
CA GLU A 78 13.66 -7.03 -5.05
C GLU A 78 12.18 -6.72 -4.82
N VAL A 79 11.87 -5.43 -4.62
CA VAL A 79 10.50 -4.91 -4.56
C VAL A 79 10.29 -3.96 -5.72
N PHE A 80 9.42 -4.33 -6.65
CA PHE A 80 9.12 -3.51 -7.82
C PHE A 80 8.16 -2.37 -7.49
N GLU A 81 7.08 -2.69 -6.77
CA GLU A 81 6.14 -1.69 -6.26
C GLU A 81 5.29 -2.25 -5.12
N CYS A 82 4.89 -1.38 -4.20
CA CYS A 82 3.87 -1.64 -3.20
C CYS A 82 2.76 -0.60 -3.33
N VAL A 83 1.51 -1.05 -3.27
CA VAL A 83 0.33 -0.19 -3.28
C VAL A 83 -0.62 -0.63 -2.15
N PRO A 84 -1.46 0.27 -1.62
CA PRO A 84 -2.58 -0.13 -0.79
C PRO A 84 -3.39 -1.26 -1.45
N ARG A 85 -3.89 -2.21 -0.66
CA ARG A 85 -4.58 -3.40 -1.17
C ARG A 85 -5.67 -3.10 -2.21
N GLU A 86 -6.43 -2.05 -1.98
CA GLU A 86 -7.56 -1.63 -2.82
C GLU A 86 -7.15 -0.84 -4.08
N GLN A 87 -5.87 -0.46 -4.20
CA GLN A 87 -5.38 0.29 -5.37
C GLN A 87 -4.80 -0.67 -6.40
N ALA A 88 -4.95 -0.33 -7.69
CA ALA A 88 -4.31 -1.08 -8.75
C ALA A 88 -2.79 -0.84 -8.76
N PHE A 89 -2.05 -1.87 -9.16
CA PHE A 89 -0.63 -1.74 -9.49
C PHE A 89 -0.41 -0.78 -10.67
N ARG A 90 0.72 -0.06 -10.67
CA ARG A 90 1.06 0.86 -11.78
C ARG A 90 1.69 0.10 -12.94
N SER A 91 2.40 -0.99 -12.68
CA SER A 91 2.98 -1.84 -13.73
C SER A 91 1.91 -2.72 -14.39
N ASP A 92 2.09 -2.99 -15.68
CA ASP A 92 1.25 -3.94 -16.42
C ASP A 92 1.36 -5.35 -15.82
N SER A 93 2.58 -5.79 -15.49
CA SER A 93 2.81 -7.11 -14.87
C SER A 93 2.11 -7.22 -13.52
N GLY A 94 2.14 -6.16 -12.70
CA GLY A 94 1.47 -6.15 -11.40
C GLY A 94 -0.04 -6.26 -11.55
N ARG A 95 -0.65 -5.51 -12.47
CA ARG A 95 -2.09 -5.63 -12.76
C ARG A 95 -2.46 -7.03 -13.23
N GLN A 96 -1.72 -7.56 -14.19
CA GLN A 96 -1.99 -8.89 -14.75
C GLN A 96 -1.91 -10.01 -13.70
N LEU A 97 -0.90 -9.97 -12.82
CA LEU A 97 -0.76 -10.93 -11.73
C LEU A 97 -1.88 -10.80 -10.70
N ASP A 98 -2.25 -9.57 -10.32
CA ASP A 98 -3.28 -9.30 -9.31
C ASP A 98 -4.67 -9.74 -9.79
N ASP A 99 -5.00 -9.48 -11.06
CA ASP A 99 -6.24 -9.95 -11.69
C ASP A 99 -6.29 -11.49 -11.75
N SER A 100 -5.15 -12.13 -12.04
CA SER A 100 -5.05 -13.60 -12.09
C SER A 100 -5.22 -14.24 -10.70
N GLU A 101 -4.71 -13.62 -9.63
CA GLU A 101 -4.93 -14.08 -8.26
C GLU A 101 -6.38 -13.83 -7.79
N ALA A 102 -7.01 -12.74 -8.23
CA ALA A 102 -8.39 -12.41 -7.88
C ALA A 102 -9.41 -13.36 -8.52
N GLY A 103 -9.13 -13.87 -9.72
CA GLY A 103 -9.98 -14.83 -10.43
C GLY A 103 -9.94 -16.28 -9.92
N LEU A 104 -9.09 -16.58 -8.93
CA LEU A 104 -8.96 -17.90 -8.30
C LEU A 104 -9.70 -18.00 -6.94
N GLY A 105 -10.45 -16.96 -6.57
CA GLY A 105 -11.24 -16.87 -5.34
C GLY A 105 -12.67 -17.37 -5.49
#